data_AF-A0A074WFK1-F1
#
_entry.id   AF-A0A074WFK1-F1
#
_cell.length_a   1.000
_cell.length_b   1.000
_cell.length_c   1.000
_cell.angle_alpha   90.00
_cell.angle_beta   90.00
_cell.angle_gamma   90.00
#
_symmetry.space_group_name_H-M   'P 1'
#
loop_
_entity.id
_entity.type
_entity.pdbx_description
1 polymer ?
#
loop_
_entity_poly.entity_id
_entity_poly.type
_entity_poly.pdbx_seq_one_letter_code
_entity_poly.pdbx_strand_id
1 'polypeptide(L)'
;MPSSDSTRPASASSSTPKDQQQQQQEPLTDLQRIRKQLEEEAAQRPRPPHIDAPDYVHHFDTYGLVKRLEDGGWSQAQAITIMKATRTTLSENIDLARNALVSRSNVENEAYLFRAACSELHTEIMTKRRAEAERARTERTRLEHEVDILSQRMSQDAGNMKDELKGMFDDRKMGVQNEQRDIERKIQELNYRITVLLNSDSRSDVEGVRWIITKRAGVALLTCVLMILGSIKFASTAATWAEEEKKRIAAVNAASANNNNSFGGTAFGGMAFGGGGAMMSNEEELGQGEILVRQGDNPAFVSLG
;
A
#
# COMPACT_ATOMS: atom_id res chain seq x y z
N MET A 1 23.23 -1.95 54.04
CA MET A 1 22.25 -2.96 54.53
C MET A 1 22.66 -3.38 55.93
N PRO A 2 21.73 -3.82 56.80
CA PRO A 2 20.27 -3.63 56.82
C PRO A 2 19.92 -2.56 57.90
N SER A 3 18.75 -2.41 58.56
CA SER A 3 17.57 -3.28 58.76
C SER A 3 16.28 -2.49 59.11
N SER A 4 15.11 -3.05 58.75
CA SER A 4 13.81 -3.16 59.47
C SER A 4 13.26 -2.07 60.43
N ASP A 5 11.95 -1.89 60.64
CA ASP A 5 10.69 -2.23 59.93
C ASP A 5 9.50 -1.58 60.70
N SER A 6 8.35 -1.36 60.04
CA SER A 6 6.96 -1.28 60.55
C SER A 6 6.57 -0.36 61.72
N THR A 7 5.56 0.50 61.50
CA THR A 7 4.16 0.30 62.00
C THR A 7 3.21 1.44 61.54
N ARG A 8 1.95 1.09 61.24
CA ARG A 8 0.75 1.94 60.95
C ARG A 8 -0.37 1.48 61.94
N PRO A 9 -1.51 2.17 62.20
CA PRO A 9 -2.04 3.36 61.52
C PRO A 9 -2.87 4.39 62.36
N ALA A 10 -3.40 5.39 61.64
CA ALA A 10 -4.72 6.03 61.78
C ALA A 10 -5.13 6.79 63.06
N SER A 11 -5.44 8.08 62.85
CA SER A 11 -6.78 8.64 63.14
C SER A 11 -7.01 9.88 62.26
N ALA A 12 -8.27 10.34 62.13
CA ALA A 12 -8.64 11.49 61.31
C ALA A 12 -9.54 12.45 62.09
N SER A 13 -9.36 13.75 61.87
CA SER A 13 -10.25 14.80 62.38
C SER A 13 -10.36 15.94 61.35
N SER A 14 -11.58 16.43 61.15
CA SER A 14 -11.91 17.44 60.16
C SER A 14 -11.61 18.87 60.64
N SER A 15 -11.27 19.74 59.69
CA SER A 15 -11.26 21.20 59.88
C SER A 15 -12.08 21.90 58.80
N THR A 16 -12.77 22.98 59.17
CA THR A 16 -13.88 23.56 58.40
C THR A 16 -13.43 24.63 57.40
N PRO A 17 -13.95 24.67 56.16
CA PRO A 17 -13.72 25.77 55.24
C PRO A 17 -14.58 26.99 55.58
N LYS A 18 -14.00 28.20 55.61
CA LYS A 18 -14.74 29.47 55.70
C LYS A 18 -14.32 30.56 54.68
N ASP A 19 -13.23 30.37 53.96
CA ASP A 19 -12.55 31.44 53.20
C ASP A 19 -13.02 31.58 51.73
N GLN A 20 -14.29 31.30 51.42
CA GLN A 20 -14.82 31.30 50.04
C GLN A 20 -15.92 32.34 49.75
N GLN A 21 -16.25 33.23 50.70
CA GLN A 21 -17.38 34.19 50.51
C GLN A 21 -16.97 35.65 50.22
N GLN A 22 -15.68 35.99 50.13
CA GLN A 22 -15.24 37.39 49.91
C GLN A 22 -14.90 37.78 48.46
N GLN A 23 -14.69 36.83 47.54
CA GLN A 23 -14.19 37.13 46.18
C GLN A 23 -15.27 37.46 45.13
N GLN A 24 -16.56 37.58 45.50
CA GLN A 24 -17.67 37.67 44.54
C GLN A 24 -18.44 39.00 44.56
N GLN A 25 -18.01 40.00 45.33
CA GLN A 25 -18.68 41.31 45.43
C GLN A 25 -17.95 42.47 44.73
N GLU A 26 -16.63 42.38 44.49
CA GLU A 26 -15.84 43.47 43.88
C GLU A 26 -16.34 43.98 42.51
N PRO A 27 -16.68 43.14 41.50
CA PRO A 27 -16.98 43.66 40.16
C PRO A 27 -18.26 44.52 40.11
N LEU A 28 -19.19 44.34 41.05
CA LEU A 28 -20.37 45.20 41.17
C LEU A 28 -20.04 46.56 41.79
N THR A 29 -19.07 46.62 42.70
CA THR A 29 -18.61 47.88 43.32
C THR A 29 -17.90 48.77 42.32
N ASP A 30 -17.03 48.21 41.48
CA ASP A 30 -16.28 49.00 40.50
C ASP A 30 -17.14 49.50 39.34
N LEU A 31 -18.11 48.72 38.86
CA LEU A 31 -19.10 49.21 37.90
C LEU A 31 -19.94 50.37 38.47
N GLN A 32 -20.25 50.38 39.77
CA GLN A 32 -20.93 51.50 40.43
C GLN A 32 -20.03 52.73 40.58
N ARG A 33 -18.73 52.55 40.86
CA ARG A 33 -17.74 53.64 40.89
C ARG A 33 -17.59 54.29 39.51
N ILE A 34 -17.37 53.48 38.47
CA ILE A 34 -17.25 53.94 37.08
C ILE A 34 -18.51 54.69 36.64
N ARG A 35 -19.70 54.17 36.99
CA ARG A 35 -20.97 54.87 36.72
C ARG A 35 -21.05 56.24 37.39
N LYS A 36 -20.72 56.35 38.68
CA LYS A 36 -20.71 57.64 39.39
C LYS A 36 -19.71 58.62 38.80
N GLN A 37 -18.51 58.16 38.45
CA GLN A 37 -17.51 58.98 37.77
C GLN A 37 -18.00 59.49 36.41
N LEU A 38 -18.77 58.68 35.67
CA LEU A 38 -19.39 59.09 34.40
C LEU A 38 -20.52 60.12 34.61
N GLU A 39 -21.32 59.98 35.67
CA GLU A 39 -22.38 60.91 36.05
C GLU A 39 -21.79 62.25 36.56
N GLU A 40 -20.67 62.22 37.31
CA GLU A 40 -19.92 63.40 37.78
C GLU A 40 -19.15 64.11 36.65
N GLU A 41 -18.61 63.37 35.66
CA GLU A 41 -18.10 63.95 34.41
C GLU A 41 -19.22 64.66 33.64
N ALA A 42 -20.38 64.00 33.48
CA ALA A 42 -21.50 64.53 32.71
C ALA A 42 -22.04 65.84 33.31
N ALA A 43 -22.07 65.94 34.65
CA ALA A 43 -22.47 67.15 35.37
C ALA A 43 -21.48 68.33 35.22
N GLN A 44 -20.20 68.05 34.92
CA GLN A 44 -19.16 69.07 34.72
C GLN A 44 -19.03 69.57 33.27
N ARG A 45 -19.75 68.98 32.32
CA ARG A 45 -19.74 69.42 30.92
C ARG A 45 -20.42 70.81 30.82
N PRO A 46 -19.78 71.81 30.19
CA PRO A 46 -20.41 73.09 29.92
C PRO A 46 -21.75 72.87 29.20
N ARG A 47 -22.82 73.52 29.67
CA ARG A 47 -24.13 73.46 28.99
C ARG A 47 -23.94 73.96 27.54
N PRO A 48 -24.48 73.27 26.53
CA PRO A 48 -24.33 73.68 25.14
C PRO A 48 -24.73 75.15 24.92
N PRO A 49 -23.87 76.00 24.33
CA PRO A 49 -24.04 77.47 24.32
C PRO A 49 -25.04 77.96 23.26
N HIS A 50 -26.12 77.22 23.02
CA HIS A 50 -27.17 77.53 22.04
C HIS A 50 -28.51 77.93 22.69
N ILE A 51 -28.54 78.10 24.02
CA ILE A 51 -29.76 78.43 24.79
C ILE A 51 -29.75 79.88 25.28
N ASP A 52 -28.58 80.50 25.44
CA ASP A 52 -28.47 81.91 25.84
C ASP A 52 -28.78 82.84 24.66
N ALA A 53 -29.55 83.90 24.91
CA ALA A 53 -29.91 84.87 23.88
C ALA A 53 -28.68 85.70 23.44
N PRO A 54 -28.52 86.01 22.15
CA PRO A 54 -27.37 86.77 21.66
C PRO A 54 -27.40 88.21 22.20
N ASP A 55 -26.35 88.58 22.93
CA ASP A 55 -26.26 89.88 23.60
C ASP A 55 -26.13 91.03 22.59
N TYR A 56 -26.88 92.12 22.80
CA TYR A 56 -27.03 93.19 21.81
C TYR A 56 -25.89 94.22 21.91
N VAL A 57 -24.76 93.88 21.32
CA VAL A 57 -23.60 94.78 21.23
C VAL A 57 -23.92 95.99 20.35
N HIS A 58 -23.84 97.20 20.91
CA HIS A 58 -23.99 98.45 20.15
C HIS A 58 -22.66 98.87 19.51
N HIS A 59 -22.49 98.61 18.22
CA HIS A 59 -21.18 98.69 17.55
C HIS A 59 -20.69 100.13 17.28
N PHE A 60 -21.55 101.16 17.33
CA PHE A 60 -21.17 102.54 16.95
C PHE A 60 -22.07 103.63 17.56
N ASP A 61 -21.52 104.46 18.44
CA ASP A 61 -22.18 105.65 19.00
C ASP A 61 -22.35 106.77 17.96
N THR A 62 -23.55 106.86 17.36
CA THR A 62 -23.92 107.89 16.39
C THR A 62 -24.14 109.27 17.04
N TYR A 63 -24.69 109.31 18.26
CA TYR A 63 -25.07 110.56 18.93
C TYR A 63 -23.85 111.31 19.46
N GLY A 64 -22.98 110.63 20.20
CA GLY A 64 -21.77 111.25 20.74
C GLY A 64 -20.77 111.63 19.65
N LEU A 65 -20.74 110.94 18.50
CA LEU A 65 -19.92 111.40 17.37
C LEU A 65 -20.43 112.73 16.79
N VAL A 66 -21.73 112.86 16.53
CA VAL A 66 -22.31 114.13 16.03
C VAL A 66 -22.06 115.25 17.04
N LYS A 67 -22.34 115.01 18.32
CA LYS A 67 -22.15 115.99 19.38
C LYS A 67 -20.69 116.47 19.49
N ARG A 68 -19.71 115.55 19.46
CA ARG A 68 -18.28 115.91 19.48
C ARG A 68 -17.82 116.71 18.26
N LEU A 69 -18.50 116.59 17.11
CA LEU A 69 -18.24 117.44 15.93
C LEU A 69 -18.89 118.82 16.06
N GLU A 70 -20.12 118.90 16.60
CA GLU A 70 -20.82 120.16 16.88
C GLU A 70 -20.05 120.98 17.93
N ASP A 71 -19.62 120.36 19.03
CA ASP A 71 -18.73 120.96 20.05
C ASP A 71 -17.38 121.41 19.43
N GLY A 72 -16.94 120.74 18.35
CA GLY A 72 -15.76 121.07 17.56
C GLY A 72 -15.97 122.14 16.48
N GLY A 73 -17.12 122.81 16.45
CA GLY A 73 -17.42 123.91 15.51
C GLY A 73 -17.88 123.49 14.11
N TRP A 74 -18.19 122.22 13.88
CA TRP A 74 -18.76 121.76 12.61
C TRP A 74 -20.28 122.01 12.58
N SER A 75 -20.84 122.31 11.40
CA SER A 75 -22.30 122.41 11.29
C SER A 75 -22.96 121.04 11.46
N GLN A 76 -24.12 121.00 12.11
CA GLN A 76 -24.91 119.79 12.35
C GLN A 76 -25.13 118.95 11.06
N ALA A 77 -25.38 119.60 9.92
CA ALA A 77 -25.56 118.92 8.64
C ALA A 77 -24.27 118.19 8.17
N GLN A 78 -23.10 118.80 8.36
CA GLN A 78 -21.81 118.17 8.08
C GLN A 78 -21.51 117.04 9.07
N ALA A 79 -21.74 117.27 10.37
CA ALA A 79 -21.54 116.27 11.42
C ALA A 79 -22.39 115.01 11.20
N ILE A 80 -23.68 115.17 10.88
CA ILE A 80 -24.59 114.07 10.51
C ILE A 80 -24.13 113.35 9.23
N THR A 81 -23.57 114.07 8.26
CA THR A 81 -23.07 113.48 7.00
C THR A 81 -21.83 112.64 7.24
N ILE A 82 -20.88 113.13 8.03
CA ILE A 82 -19.67 112.40 8.44
C ILE A 82 -20.06 111.16 9.26
N MET A 83 -20.95 111.30 10.25
CA MET A 83 -21.46 110.16 11.03
C MET A 83 -22.10 109.09 10.14
N LYS A 84 -22.91 109.48 9.15
CA LYS A 84 -23.52 108.55 8.19
C LYS A 84 -22.45 107.80 7.38
N ALA A 85 -21.45 108.50 6.85
CA ALA A 85 -20.36 107.90 6.09
C ALA A 85 -19.54 106.90 6.95
N THR A 86 -19.10 107.32 8.14
CA THR A 86 -18.36 106.45 9.08
C THR A 86 -19.16 105.19 9.45
N ARG A 87 -20.48 105.34 9.70
CA ARG A 87 -21.36 104.21 10.01
C ARG A 87 -21.50 103.23 8.84
N THR A 88 -21.62 103.72 7.61
CA THR A 88 -21.72 102.87 6.41
C THR A 88 -20.43 102.07 6.23
N THR A 89 -19.27 102.73 6.19
CA THR A 89 -17.96 102.06 6.06
C THR A 89 -17.69 101.09 7.20
N LEU A 90 -18.13 101.40 8.43
CA LEU A 90 -18.01 100.47 9.56
C LEU A 90 -18.91 99.23 9.39
N SER A 91 -20.14 99.38 8.89
CA SER A 91 -21.00 98.21 8.57
C SER A 91 -20.37 97.34 7.51
N GLU A 92 -19.92 97.92 6.40
CA GLU A 92 -19.24 97.21 5.30
C GLU A 92 -18.04 96.38 5.80
N ASN A 93 -17.23 96.93 6.71
CA ASN A 93 -16.11 96.23 7.32
C ASN A 93 -16.52 95.16 8.34
N ILE A 94 -17.60 95.38 9.12
CA ILE A 94 -18.15 94.38 10.04
C ILE A 94 -18.74 93.19 9.26
N ASP A 95 -19.47 93.45 8.18
CA ASP A 95 -20.09 92.42 7.36
C ASP A 95 -19.03 91.64 6.56
N LEU A 96 -17.98 92.30 6.06
CA LEU A 96 -16.80 91.64 5.51
C LEU A 96 -16.10 90.76 6.55
N ALA A 97 -15.88 91.27 7.78
CA ALA A 97 -15.26 90.50 8.86
C ALA A 97 -16.11 89.29 9.29
N ARG A 98 -17.44 89.42 9.36
CA ARG A 98 -18.37 88.31 9.66
C ARG A 98 -18.37 87.23 8.58
N ASN A 99 -18.19 87.61 7.31
CA ASN A 99 -18.05 86.65 6.21
C ASN A 99 -16.67 85.97 6.16
N ALA A 100 -15.62 86.63 6.67
CA ALA A 100 -14.25 86.10 6.70
C ALA A 100 -13.90 85.29 7.96
N LEU A 101 -14.62 85.52 9.08
CA LEU A 101 -14.34 84.89 10.38
C LEU A 101 -15.36 83.78 10.68
N VAL A 102 -14.88 82.54 10.79
CA VAL A 102 -15.70 81.41 11.23
C VAL A 102 -16.03 81.56 12.72
N SER A 103 -17.30 81.39 13.10
CA SER A 103 -17.72 81.42 14.50
C SER A 103 -16.98 80.35 15.31
N ARG A 104 -16.53 80.72 16.52
CA ARG A 104 -15.94 79.80 17.50
C ARG A 104 -16.83 78.56 17.73
N SER A 105 -18.14 78.75 17.84
CA SER A 105 -19.10 77.64 18.03
C SER A 105 -19.11 76.65 16.86
N ASN A 106 -18.87 77.12 15.63
CA ASN A 106 -18.80 76.26 14.46
C ASN A 106 -17.48 75.46 14.43
N VAL A 107 -16.35 76.10 14.77
CA VAL A 107 -15.06 75.41 14.90
C VAL A 107 -15.10 74.35 16.00
N GLU A 108 -15.71 74.66 17.15
CA GLU A 108 -15.89 73.71 18.24
C GLU A 108 -16.83 72.55 17.83
N ASN A 109 -17.94 72.81 17.13
CA ASN A 109 -18.84 71.77 16.62
C ASN A 109 -18.14 70.81 15.64
N GLU A 110 -17.45 71.34 14.63
CA GLU A 110 -16.71 70.52 13.67
C GLU A 110 -15.58 69.71 14.35
N ALA A 111 -14.91 70.29 15.35
CA ALA A 111 -13.92 69.58 16.15
C ALA A 111 -14.54 68.42 16.97
N TYR A 112 -15.75 68.58 17.51
CA TYR A 112 -16.47 67.49 18.18
C TYR A 112 -16.88 66.38 17.19
N LEU A 113 -17.43 66.74 16.02
CA LEU A 113 -17.80 65.77 14.98
C LEU A 113 -16.59 64.99 14.46
N PHE A 114 -15.50 65.68 14.16
CA PHE A 114 -14.23 65.06 13.76
C PHE A 114 -13.68 64.15 14.87
N ARG A 115 -13.71 64.59 16.13
CA ARG A 115 -13.24 63.78 17.26
C ARG A 115 -14.09 62.52 17.49
N ALA A 116 -15.40 62.60 17.28
CA ALA A 116 -16.30 61.45 17.32
C ALA A 116 -15.97 60.46 16.20
N ALA A 117 -15.87 60.92 14.95
CA ALA A 117 -15.50 60.09 13.80
C ALA A 117 -14.12 59.43 13.95
N CYS A 118 -13.13 60.13 14.50
CA CYS A 118 -11.83 59.54 14.84
C CYS A 118 -11.94 58.46 15.93
N SER A 119 -12.83 58.62 16.91
CA SER A 119 -13.06 57.61 17.96
C SER A 119 -13.74 56.36 17.40
N GLU A 120 -14.72 56.52 16.51
CA GLU A 120 -15.42 55.43 15.83
C GLU A 120 -14.49 54.67 14.87
N LEU A 121 -13.70 55.38 14.05
CA LEU A 121 -12.67 54.75 13.22
C LEU A 121 -11.64 53.99 14.05
N HIS A 122 -11.24 54.52 15.20
CA HIS A 122 -10.31 53.84 16.10
C HIS A 122 -10.90 52.57 16.71
N THR A 123 -12.15 52.58 17.17
CA THR A 123 -12.80 51.35 17.68
C THR A 123 -13.06 50.33 16.57
N GLU A 124 -13.41 50.77 15.35
CA GLU A 124 -13.57 49.88 14.21
C GLU A 124 -12.24 49.21 13.82
N ILE A 125 -11.14 49.97 13.72
CA ILE A 125 -9.79 49.44 13.42
C ILE A 125 -9.34 48.44 14.50
N MET A 126 -9.53 48.76 15.78
CA MET A 126 -9.16 47.84 16.87
C MET A 126 -10.02 46.57 16.87
N THR A 127 -11.30 46.67 16.50
CA THR A 127 -12.20 45.52 16.36
C THR A 127 -11.81 44.65 15.16
N LYS A 128 -11.52 45.23 13.99
CA LYS A 128 -11.02 44.52 12.81
C LYS A 128 -9.71 43.80 13.09
N ARG A 129 -8.72 44.50 13.66
CA ARG A 129 -7.42 43.94 14.04
C ARG A 129 -7.55 42.82 15.08
N ARG A 130 -8.50 42.93 16.01
CA ARG A 130 -8.79 41.86 16.97
C ARG A 130 -9.39 40.63 16.28
N ALA A 131 -10.38 40.81 15.42
CA ALA A 131 -11.00 39.72 14.67
C ALA A 131 -10.00 39.02 13.74
N GLU A 132 -9.08 39.75 13.12
CA GLU A 132 -7.96 39.19 12.33
C GLU A 132 -6.99 38.39 13.20
N ALA A 133 -6.60 38.91 14.37
CA ALA A 133 -5.73 38.20 15.30
C ALA A 133 -6.40 36.94 15.89
N GLU A 134 -7.73 36.95 16.07
CA GLU A 134 -8.50 35.79 16.52
C GLU A 134 -8.67 34.75 15.38
N ARG A 135 -8.91 35.17 14.12
CA ARG A 135 -8.87 34.29 12.94
C ARG A 135 -7.51 33.61 12.78
N ALA A 136 -6.42 34.37 12.77
CA ALA A 136 -5.06 33.84 12.62
C ALA A 136 -4.69 32.83 13.72
N ARG A 137 -5.23 32.97 14.93
CA ARG A 137 -5.11 31.96 16.01
C ARG A 137 -5.89 30.70 15.67
N THR A 138 -7.15 30.81 15.24
CA THR A 138 -7.95 29.63 14.86
C THR A 138 -7.38 28.89 13.65
N GLU A 139 -6.86 29.61 12.66
CA GLU A 139 -6.18 29.05 11.49
C GLU A 139 -4.89 28.34 11.90
N ARG A 140 -4.06 28.94 12.77
CA ARG A 140 -2.87 28.29 13.32
C ARG A 140 -3.22 26.98 14.04
N THR A 141 -4.16 27.00 15.00
CA THR A 141 -4.53 25.80 15.77
C THR A 141 -5.16 24.72 14.89
N ARG A 142 -5.87 25.11 13.82
CA ARG A 142 -6.35 24.19 12.80
C ARG A 142 -5.19 23.54 12.04
N LEU A 143 -4.22 24.34 11.57
CA LEU A 143 -3.05 23.83 10.83
C LEU A 143 -2.16 22.93 11.69
N GLU A 144 -1.98 23.25 12.98
CA GLU A 144 -1.28 22.40 13.94
C GLU A 144 -1.95 21.01 14.05
N HIS A 145 -3.27 20.98 14.20
CA HIS A 145 -4.04 19.73 14.23
C HIS A 145 -4.04 18.96 12.89
N GLU A 146 -4.08 19.65 11.75
CA GLU A 146 -3.96 19.02 10.43
C GLU A 146 -2.55 18.43 10.20
N VAL A 147 -1.49 19.07 10.70
CA VAL A 147 -0.12 18.56 10.69
C VAL A 147 0.04 17.35 11.61
N ASP A 148 -0.54 17.37 12.82
CA ASP A 148 -0.49 16.24 13.74
C ASP A 148 -1.19 15.00 13.16
N ILE A 149 -2.36 15.17 12.55
CA ILE A 149 -3.06 14.08 11.83
C ILE A 149 -2.22 13.55 10.67
N LEU A 150 -1.60 14.43 9.88
CA LEU A 150 -0.76 14.02 8.75
C LEU A 150 0.50 13.28 9.23
N SER A 151 1.11 13.72 10.32
CA SER A 151 2.27 13.08 10.96
C SER A 151 1.92 11.69 11.50
N GLN A 152 0.79 11.57 12.21
CA GLN A 152 0.29 10.29 12.69
C GLN A 152 0.00 9.34 11.52
N ARG A 153 -0.69 9.82 10.48
CA ARG A 153 -1.03 9.01 9.30
C ARG A 153 0.22 8.58 8.54
N MET A 154 1.16 9.48 8.28
CA MET A 154 2.43 9.15 7.63
C MET A 154 3.22 8.11 8.44
N SER A 155 3.18 8.19 9.77
CA SER A 155 3.81 7.20 10.66
C SER A 155 3.12 5.83 10.60
N GLN A 156 1.79 5.80 10.49
CA GLN A 156 0.99 4.58 10.30
C GLN A 156 1.23 3.96 8.92
N ASP A 157 1.16 4.76 7.84
CA ASP A 157 1.39 4.31 6.47
C ASP A 157 2.85 3.80 6.29
N ALA A 158 3.84 4.45 6.91
CA ALA A 158 5.22 3.97 6.95
C ALA A 158 5.41 2.68 7.77
N GLY A 159 4.64 2.50 8.85
CA GLY A 159 4.58 1.25 9.61
C GLY A 159 3.99 0.11 8.77
N ASN A 160 2.84 0.35 8.15
CA ASN A 160 2.16 -0.61 7.28
C ASN A 160 3.06 -1.04 6.11
N MET A 161 3.67 -0.09 5.37
CA MET A 161 4.60 -0.41 4.28
C MET A 161 5.83 -1.22 4.75
N LYS A 162 6.33 -0.97 5.96
CA LYS A 162 7.46 -1.71 6.54
C LYS A 162 7.05 -3.15 6.88
N ASP A 163 5.87 -3.35 7.45
CA ASP A 163 5.37 -4.67 7.83
C ASP A 163 4.90 -5.47 6.60
N GLU A 164 4.35 -4.81 5.57
CA GLU A 164 4.07 -5.38 4.26
C GLU A 164 5.36 -5.81 3.53
N LEU A 165 6.38 -4.94 3.49
CA LEU A 165 7.70 -5.26 2.94
C LEU A 165 8.36 -6.42 3.69
N LYS A 166 8.21 -6.47 5.02
CA LYS A 166 8.67 -7.61 5.83
C LYS A 166 7.90 -8.89 5.50
N GLY A 167 6.57 -8.81 5.32
CA GLY A 167 5.74 -9.92 4.86
C GLY A 167 6.23 -10.47 3.52
N MET A 168 6.31 -9.61 2.49
CA MET A 168 6.84 -9.98 1.17
C MET A 168 8.26 -10.56 1.23
N PHE A 169 9.12 -10.07 2.11
CA PHE A 169 10.48 -10.60 2.29
C PHE A 169 10.49 -11.99 2.93
N ASP A 170 9.75 -12.20 4.02
CA ASP A 170 9.67 -13.50 4.68
C ASP A 170 8.91 -14.53 3.82
N ASP A 171 7.86 -14.13 3.09
CA ASP A 171 7.18 -14.97 2.09
C ASP A 171 8.14 -15.40 0.97
N ARG A 172 8.90 -14.46 0.38
CA ARG A 172 9.87 -14.78 -0.67
C ARG A 172 10.99 -15.70 -0.17
N LYS A 173 11.44 -15.49 1.07
CA LYS A 173 12.42 -16.34 1.77
C LYS A 173 11.86 -17.74 2.04
N MET A 174 10.59 -17.87 2.40
CA MET A 174 9.91 -19.16 2.54
C MET A 174 9.69 -19.85 1.20
N GLY A 175 9.40 -19.08 0.14
CA GLY A 175 9.35 -19.55 -1.26
C GLY A 175 10.68 -20.18 -1.68
N VAL A 176 11.78 -19.44 -1.56
CA VAL A 176 13.14 -19.94 -1.87
C VAL A 176 13.52 -21.17 -1.03
N GLN A 177 13.15 -21.22 0.26
CA GLN A 177 13.36 -22.43 1.07
C GLN A 177 12.53 -23.63 0.60
N ASN A 178 11.32 -23.40 0.09
CA ASN A 178 10.46 -24.47 -0.41
C ASN A 178 10.91 -24.95 -1.80
N GLU A 179 11.36 -24.05 -2.68
CA GLU A 179 12.05 -24.37 -3.94
C GLU A 179 13.32 -25.19 -3.67
N GLN A 180 14.15 -24.78 -2.71
CA GLN A 180 15.36 -25.51 -2.34
C GLN A 180 15.05 -26.90 -1.76
N ARG A 181 14.00 -27.04 -0.94
CA ARG A 181 13.50 -28.34 -0.47
C ARG A 181 12.93 -29.21 -1.60
N ASP A 182 12.33 -28.61 -2.61
CA ASP A 182 11.78 -29.31 -3.77
C ASP A 182 12.90 -29.82 -4.72
N ILE A 183 13.94 -29.01 -4.92
CA ILE A 183 15.17 -29.41 -5.61
C ILE A 183 15.85 -30.57 -4.85
N GLU A 184 15.98 -30.48 -3.53
CA GLU A 184 16.55 -31.55 -2.70
C GLU A 184 15.73 -32.86 -2.79
N ARG A 185 14.39 -32.79 -2.75
CA ARG A 185 13.53 -33.96 -3.00
C ARG A 185 13.76 -34.58 -4.37
N LYS A 186 13.88 -33.76 -5.43
CA LYS A 186 14.15 -34.23 -6.80
C LYS A 186 15.54 -34.88 -6.91
N ILE A 187 16.54 -34.35 -6.21
CA ILE A 187 17.88 -34.97 -6.09
C ILE A 187 17.77 -36.33 -5.40
N GLN A 188 17.01 -36.44 -4.31
CA GLN A 188 16.80 -37.70 -3.59
C GLN A 188 16.00 -38.73 -4.42
N GLU A 189 14.97 -38.30 -5.15
CA GLU A 189 14.22 -39.15 -6.08
C GLU A 189 15.11 -39.66 -7.23
N LEU A 190 15.91 -38.79 -7.84
CA LEU A 190 16.87 -39.16 -8.88
C LEU A 190 17.94 -40.12 -8.35
N ASN A 191 18.49 -39.86 -7.15
CA ASN A 191 19.47 -40.73 -6.51
C ASN A 191 18.87 -42.12 -6.17
N TYR A 192 17.65 -42.16 -5.63
CA TYR A 192 16.92 -43.40 -5.42
C TYR A 192 16.67 -44.14 -6.73
N ARG A 193 16.21 -43.44 -7.78
CA ARG A 193 15.96 -44.02 -9.10
C ARG A 193 17.24 -44.57 -9.76
N ILE A 194 18.35 -43.85 -9.67
CA ILE A 194 19.67 -44.30 -10.13
C ILE A 194 20.13 -45.53 -9.33
N THR A 195 19.97 -45.51 -8.01
CA THR A 195 20.35 -46.62 -7.13
C THR A 195 19.50 -47.87 -7.39
N VAL A 196 18.19 -47.71 -7.59
CA VAL A 196 17.28 -48.80 -7.95
C VAL A 196 17.64 -49.34 -9.31
N LEU A 197 17.74 -48.51 -10.36
CA LEU A 197 18.12 -48.97 -11.70
C LEU A 197 19.47 -49.72 -11.66
N LEU A 198 20.51 -49.15 -11.07
CA LEU A 198 21.83 -49.79 -11.00
C LEU A 198 21.82 -51.10 -10.18
N ASN A 199 20.97 -51.21 -9.15
CA ASN A 199 20.89 -52.43 -8.34
C ASN A 199 19.97 -53.51 -8.94
N SER A 200 18.78 -53.14 -9.42
CA SER A 200 17.78 -54.08 -9.93
C SER A 200 18.01 -54.45 -11.39
N ASP A 201 18.41 -53.51 -12.24
CA ASP A 201 18.57 -53.73 -13.68
C ASP A 201 19.85 -54.54 -13.95
N SER A 202 21.00 -54.13 -13.39
CA SER A 202 22.24 -54.92 -13.50
C SER A 202 22.14 -56.29 -12.80
N ARG A 203 21.27 -56.46 -11.80
CA ARG A 203 20.99 -57.76 -11.20
C ARG A 203 20.03 -58.60 -12.04
N SER A 204 19.01 -57.98 -12.61
CA SER A 204 18.10 -58.59 -13.60
C SER A 204 18.89 -59.13 -14.79
N ASP A 205 19.81 -58.34 -15.35
CA ASP A 205 20.70 -58.76 -16.44
C ASP A 205 21.60 -59.93 -16.03
N VAL A 206 22.22 -59.88 -14.85
CA VAL A 206 23.07 -61.00 -14.35
C VAL A 206 22.25 -62.27 -14.11
N GLU A 207 21.03 -62.17 -13.59
CA GLU A 207 20.13 -63.31 -13.36
C GLU A 207 19.55 -63.85 -14.70
N GLY A 208 19.25 -62.97 -15.66
CA GLY A 208 18.87 -63.30 -17.03
C GLY A 208 19.98 -63.97 -17.84
N VAL A 209 21.23 -63.50 -17.71
CA VAL A 209 22.42 -64.14 -18.29
C VAL A 209 22.64 -65.53 -17.67
N ARG A 210 22.50 -65.68 -16.35
CA ARG A 210 22.57 -67.00 -15.67
C ARG A 210 21.48 -67.95 -16.17
N TRP A 211 20.27 -67.45 -16.43
CA TRP A 211 19.16 -68.20 -17.00
C TRP A 211 19.44 -68.65 -18.44
N ILE A 212 20.01 -67.76 -19.27
CA ILE A 212 20.42 -68.06 -20.65
C ILE A 212 21.54 -69.11 -20.70
N ILE A 213 22.53 -69.02 -19.81
CA ILE A 213 23.65 -69.96 -19.72
C ILE A 213 23.14 -71.35 -19.32
N THR A 214 22.33 -71.43 -18.26
CA THR A 214 21.74 -72.70 -17.78
C THR A 214 20.91 -73.38 -18.88
N LYS A 215 20.07 -72.63 -19.60
CA LYS A 215 19.29 -73.15 -20.74
C LYS A 215 20.17 -73.65 -21.87
N ARG A 216 21.19 -72.89 -22.30
CA ARG A 216 22.11 -73.29 -23.37
C ARG A 216 22.93 -74.52 -23.00
N ALA A 217 23.39 -74.63 -21.75
CA ALA A 217 24.08 -75.82 -21.23
C ALA A 217 23.17 -77.06 -21.22
N GLY A 218 21.90 -76.92 -20.81
CA GLY A 218 20.92 -78.00 -20.87
C GLY A 218 20.66 -78.51 -22.30
N VAL A 219 20.51 -77.61 -23.26
CA VAL A 219 20.38 -77.98 -24.70
C VAL A 219 21.65 -78.68 -25.21
N ALA A 220 22.84 -78.19 -24.85
CA ALA A 220 24.10 -78.82 -25.26
C ALA A 220 24.28 -80.23 -24.67
N LEU A 221 23.88 -80.47 -23.42
CA LEU A 221 23.87 -81.81 -22.83
C LEU A 221 22.87 -82.73 -23.56
N LEU A 222 21.68 -82.23 -23.90
CA LEU A 222 20.67 -82.97 -24.65
C LEU A 222 21.20 -83.38 -26.04
N THR A 223 21.82 -82.46 -26.79
CA THR A 223 22.41 -82.79 -28.11
C THR A 223 23.61 -83.73 -27.99
N CYS A 224 24.44 -83.62 -26.95
CA CYS A 224 25.49 -84.61 -26.68
C CYS A 224 24.94 -86.01 -26.39
N VAL A 225 23.89 -86.13 -25.57
CA VAL A 225 23.23 -87.42 -25.30
C VAL A 225 22.59 -87.99 -26.56
N LEU A 226 21.94 -87.17 -27.39
CA LEU A 226 21.41 -87.61 -28.69
C LEU A 226 22.51 -88.00 -29.68
N MET A 227 23.67 -87.36 -29.68
CA MET A 227 24.83 -87.76 -30.49
C MET A 227 25.48 -89.06 -29.98
N ILE A 228 25.49 -89.31 -28.67
CA ILE A 228 25.97 -90.57 -28.11
C ILE A 228 24.99 -91.71 -28.42
N LEU A 229 23.69 -91.51 -28.19
CA LEU A 229 22.66 -92.51 -28.56
C LEU A 229 22.58 -92.71 -30.07
N GLY A 230 22.78 -91.64 -30.86
CA GLY A 230 22.85 -91.67 -32.32
C GLY A 230 24.07 -92.43 -32.82
N SER A 231 25.26 -92.21 -32.25
CA SER A 231 26.47 -92.94 -32.61
C SER A 231 26.45 -94.40 -32.15
N ILE A 232 25.88 -94.70 -30.97
CA ILE A 232 25.60 -96.07 -30.52
C ILE A 232 24.58 -96.75 -31.45
N LYS A 233 23.50 -96.05 -31.86
CA LYS A 233 22.54 -96.61 -32.82
C LYS A 233 23.18 -96.86 -34.18
N PHE A 234 23.91 -95.88 -34.72
CA PHE A 234 24.64 -96.00 -35.99
C PHE A 234 25.66 -97.15 -35.94
N ALA A 235 26.44 -97.26 -34.86
CA ALA A 235 27.37 -98.37 -34.64
C ALA A 235 26.65 -99.71 -34.44
N SER A 236 25.48 -99.76 -33.78
CA SER A 236 24.69 -100.98 -33.63
C SER A 236 24.08 -101.45 -34.95
N THR A 237 23.65 -100.52 -35.80
CA THR A 237 23.17 -100.80 -37.16
C THR A 237 24.35 -101.27 -38.02
N ALA A 238 25.47 -100.55 -38.03
CA ALA A 238 26.68 -101.00 -38.73
C ALA A 238 27.16 -102.37 -38.22
N ALA A 239 27.01 -102.66 -36.92
CA ALA A 239 27.33 -103.95 -36.34
C ALA A 239 26.36 -105.07 -36.71
N THR A 240 25.05 -104.82 -36.85
CA THR A 240 24.13 -105.85 -37.38
C THR A 240 24.38 -106.12 -38.86
N TRP A 241 24.76 -105.11 -39.64
CA TRP A 241 25.13 -105.27 -41.05
C TRP A 241 26.46 -106.05 -41.16
N ALA A 242 27.45 -105.77 -40.31
CA ALA A 242 28.69 -106.54 -40.21
C ALA A 242 28.50 -107.94 -39.58
N GLU A 243 27.49 -108.16 -38.75
CA GLU A 243 27.11 -109.50 -38.29
C GLU A 243 26.39 -110.29 -39.37
N GLU A 244 25.58 -109.66 -40.21
CA GLU A 244 25.04 -110.29 -41.41
C GLU A 244 26.17 -110.66 -42.38
N GLU A 245 27.15 -109.78 -42.61
CA GLU A 245 28.35 -110.13 -43.39
C GLU A 245 29.10 -111.31 -42.76
N LYS A 246 29.36 -111.31 -41.45
CA LYS A 246 30.05 -112.43 -40.77
C LYS A 246 29.25 -113.74 -40.82
N LYS A 247 27.92 -113.69 -40.70
CA LYS A 247 27.04 -114.87 -40.82
C LYS A 247 26.96 -115.36 -42.27
N ARG A 248 26.94 -114.46 -43.26
CA ARG A 248 27.06 -114.79 -44.68
C ARG A 248 28.44 -115.40 -45.00
N ILE A 249 29.53 -114.85 -44.50
CA ILE A 249 30.90 -115.38 -44.68
C ILE A 249 31.05 -116.76 -44.01
N ALA A 250 30.51 -116.96 -42.82
CA ALA A 250 30.48 -118.27 -42.17
C ALA A 250 29.65 -119.30 -42.95
N ALA A 251 28.48 -118.90 -43.46
CA ALA A 251 27.64 -119.75 -44.32
C ALA A 251 28.32 -120.07 -45.67
N VAL A 252 29.02 -119.10 -46.28
CA VAL A 252 29.78 -119.30 -47.53
C VAL A 252 30.95 -120.26 -47.30
N ASN A 253 31.69 -120.12 -46.19
CA ASN A 253 32.77 -121.06 -45.84
C ASN A 253 32.26 -122.48 -45.54
N ALA A 254 31.01 -122.62 -45.06
CA ALA A 254 30.36 -123.93 -44.89
C ALA A 254 29.74 -124.47 -46.20
N ALA A 255 29.33 -123.61 -47.13
CA ALA A 255 28.68 -123.98 -48.39
C ALA A 255 29.65 -124.20 -49.57
N SER A 256 30.87 -123.65 -49.50
CA SER A 256 31.92 -123.80 -50.53
C SER A 256 32.53 -125.22 -50.64
N ALA A 257 31.85 -126.23 -50.08
CA ALA A 257 32.13 -127.66 -50.28
C ALA A 257 31.16 -128.31 -51.30
N ASN A 258 30.30 -127.54 -51.96
CA ASN A 258 29.50 -127.99 -53.11
C ASN A 258 29.45 -126.93 -54.23
N ASN A 259 29.00 -127.33 -55.42
CA ASN A 259 29.41 -126.76 -56.70
C ASN A 259 28.37 -125.84 -57.38
N ASN A 260 28.90 -124.90 -58.18
CA ASN A 260 28.38 -124.41 -59.46
C ASN A 260 27.40 -123.20 -59.50
N ASN A 261 27.83 -122.14 -60.22
CA ASN A 261 27.08 -121.28 -61.17
C ASN A 261 25.79 -120.50 -60.75
N SER A 262 25.44 -119.33 -61.33
CA SER A 262 26.20 -118.33 -62.14
C SER A 262 25.36 -117.04 -62.34
N PHE A 263 26.03 -115.95 -62.76
CA PHE A 263 25.55 -114.88 -63.67
C PHE A 263 24.48 -113.83 -63.24
N GLY A 264 24.88 -112.54 -63.33
CA GLY A 264 23.99 -111.37 -63.56
C GLY A 264 23.29 -110.75 -62.32
N GLY A 265 23.00 -109.44 -62.26
CA GLY A 265 23.40 -108.35 -63.17
C GLY A 265 22.73 -106.99 -62.83
N THR A 266 23.51 -105.91 -62.80
CA THR A 266 23.15 -104.48 -62.99
C THR A 266 21.80 -103.89 -62.49
N ALA A 267 21.94 -103.02 -61.48
CA ALA A 267 21.64 -101.57 -61.53
C ALA A 267 20.22 -100.97 -61.33
N PHE A 268 20.27 -99.73 -60.79
CA PHE A 268 19.37 -98.58 -60.99
C PHE A 268 17.99 -98.53 -60.30
N GLY A 269 17.59 -97.31 -59.89
CA GLY A 269 16.18 -96.88 -59.98
C GLY A 269 15.35 -96.77 -58.69
N GLY A 270 15.46 -95.61 -58.02
CA GLY A 270 14.38 -94.65 -57.73
C GLY A 270 12.93 -95.05 -57.39
N MET A 271 12.29 -94.14 -56.63
CA MET A 271 10.84 -93.99 -56.36
C MET A 271 10.17 -95.11 -55.54
N ALA A 272 9.50 -94.86 -54.41
CA ALA A 272 8.52 -93.84 -54.01
C ALA A 272 7.06 -94.18 -54.35
N PHE A 273 6.37 -94.71 -53.34
CA PHE A 273 4.95 -94.46 -52.99
C PHE A 273 4.87 -94.69 -51.46
N GLY A 274 4.05 -94.02 -50.65
CA GLY A 274 2.80 -93.32 -50.92
C GLY A 274 1.68 -94.03 -50.13
N GLY A 275 0.80 -93.36 -49.39
CA GLY A 275 0.65 -91.93 -49.12
C GLY A 275 -0.53 -91.69 -48.15
N GLY A 276 -0.99 -90.44 -48.03
CA GLY A 276 -2.11 -90.08 -47.14
C GLY A 276 -1.63 -89.55 -45.77
N GLY A 277 -1.96 -88.32 -45.36
CA GLY A 277 -2.75 -87.30 -46.06
C GLY A 277 -2.38 -85.88 -45.68
N ALA A 278 -2.80 -84.95 -46.53
CA ALA A 278 -2.65 -83.50 -46.40
C ALA A 278 -3.93 -82.89 -45.75
N MET A 279 -4.09 -81.59 -45.44
CA MET A 279 -3.27 -80.39 -45.66
C MET A 279 -3.78 -79.20 -44.79
N MET A 280 -3.10 -78.06 -44.87
CA MET A 280 -3.61 -76.67 -44.63
C MET A 280 -3.90 -76.24 -43.16
N SER A 281 -3.67 -74.97 -42.76
CA SER A 281 -3.00 -73.85 -43.46
C SER A 281 -2.61 -72.67 -42.54
N ASN A 282 -1.42 -72.10 -42.80
CA ASN A 282 -1.03 -70.67 -42.83
C ASN A 282 -1.21 -69.66 -41.65
N GLU A 283 -0.15 -68.84 -41.49
CA GLU A 283 -0.10 -67.37 -41.20
C GLU A 283 -0.67 -66.87 -39.84
N GLU A 284 -0.32 -65.71 -39.24
CA GLU A 284 0.57 -64.51 -39.46
C GLU A 284 0.86 -63.90 -38.04
N GLU A 285 1.81 -63.03 -37.67
CA GLU A 285 3.14 -62.58 -38.17
C GLU A 285 3.87 -61.86 -36.98
N LEU A 286 4.93 -61.06 -37.20
CA LEU A 286 5.58 -60.19 -36.19
C LEU A 286 4.85 -58.85 -35.94
N GLY A 287 5.15 -58.19 -34.81
CA GLY A 287 4.80 -56.78 -34.56
C GLY A 287 5.71 -56.11 -33.51
N GLN A 288 6.17 -54.90 -33.79
CA GLN A 288 6.94 -54.02 -32.88
C GLN A 288 6.36 -52.58 -32.92
N GLY A 289 6.59 -51.80 -31.86
CA GLY A 289 6.23 -50.37 -31.80
C GLY A 289 4.74 -50.10 -31.50
N GLU A 290 4.32 -48.86 -31.18
CA GLU A 290 5.09 -47.66 -30.83
C GLU A 290 4.29 -46.78 -29.81
N ILE A 291 4.89 -45.67 -29.38
CA ILE A 291 4.47 -44.64 -28.43
C ILE A 291 3.30 -43.77 -28.97
N LEU A 292 2.76 -42.90 -28.09
CA LEU A 292 1.84 -41.76 -28.27
C LEU A 292 0.35 -42.03 -27.95
N VAL A 293 -0.42 -41.10 -27.36
CA VAL A 293 -0.12 -39.96 -26.45
C VAL A 293 -1.45 -39.57 -25.76
N ARG A 294 -1.43 -38.84 -24.64
CA ARG A 294 -2.66 -38.24 -24.08
C ARG A 294 -2.96 -36.89 -24.74
N GLN A 295 -4.10 -36.76 -25.42
CA GLN A 295 -4.90 -35.52 -25.37
C GLN A 295 -5.39 -35.35 -23.91
N GLY A 296 -5.51 -34.17 -23.30
CA GLY A 296 -5.62 -32.82 -23.87
C GLY A 296 -7.10 -32.44 -24.03
N ASP A 297 -7.63 -31.37 -23.41
CA ASP A 297 -7.04 -30.38 -22.51
C ASP A 297 -8.09 -29.83 -21.54
N ASN A 298 -7.68 -29.22 -20.42
CA ASN A 298 -8.62 -28.47 -19.57
C ASN A 298 -7.95 -27.40 -18.65
N PRO A 299 -7.53 -26.23 -19.18
CA PRO A 299 -7.15 -25.07 -18.39
C PRO A 299 -8.29 -24.02 -18.35
N ALA A 300 -8.98 -23.90 -17.21
CA ALA A 300 -9.93 -22.82 -16.99
C ALA A 300 -9.19 -21.49 -16.75
N PHE A 301 -9.03 -20.67 -17.79
CA PHE A 301 -8.51 -19.30 -17.66
C PHE A 301 -9.66 -18.29 -17.57
N VAL A 302 -9.88 -17.76 -16.37
CA VAL A 302 -10.64 -16.52 -16.18
C VAL A 302 -9.70 -15.36 -16.43
N SER A 303 -9.88 -14.66 -17.55
CA SER A 303 -9.33 -13.31 -17.74
C SER A 303 -10.43 -12.30 -17.51
N LEU A 304 -10.13 -11.25 -16.73
CA LEU A 304 -11.06 -10.13 -16.55
C LEU A 304 -11.17 -9.28 -17.83
N GLY A 305 -12.33 -8.64 -17.96
CA GLY A 305 -12.62 -7.47 -18.78
C GLY A 305 -13.61 -6.60 -18.02
#